data_AF-A0A7U9X649-F1
#
_entry.id   AF-A0A7U9X649-F1
#
_cell.length_a   1.000
_cell.length_b   1.000
_cell.length_c   1.000
_cell.angle_alpha   90.00
_cell.angle_beta   90.00
_cell.angle_gamma   90.00
#
_symmetry.space_group_name_H-M   'P 1'
#
loop_
_entity.id
_entity.type
_entity.pdbx_description
1 polymer ?
#
loop_
_entity_poly.entity_id
_entity_poly.type
_entity_poly.pdbx_seq_one_letter_code
_entity_poly.pdbx_strand_id
1 'polypeptide(L)'
;MNNEILYKEIDLIQSCIGRMAKNSFSCKGWNLTLIAGIFALVPENISKCYVCIAILCVDLCFWWLDSYFLLLEQKYRDKYEWVIKKRLEGNNEFLYDLNPYNKNMNLEDKGCNQFKTAFSRTLLPMYGGIIIVLIVIITVKLKGHM
;
A
#
# COMPACT_ATOMS: atom_id res chain seq x y z
N MET A 1 27.32 14.39 -17.51
CA MET A 1 27.23 14.22 -16.04
C MET A 1 28.10 13.03 -15.64
N ASN A 2 28.70 13.03 -14.44
CA ASN A 2 29.48 11.89 -13.97
C ASN A 2 28.56 10.66 -13.79
N ASN A 3 28.88 9.54 -14.43
CA ASN A 3 28.10 8.30 -14.35
C ASN A 3 27.97 7.81 -12.90
N GLU A 4 28.96 8.06 -12.05
CA GLU A 4 28.92 7.68 -10.63
C GLU A 4 27.79 8.41 -9.88
N ILE A 5 27.56 9.68 -10.19
CA ILE A 5 26.49 10.49 -9.60
C ILE A 5 25.13 9.94 -10.02
N LEU A 6 24.97 9.62 -11.31
CA LEU A 6 23.74 9.00 -11.83
C LEU A 6 23.45 7.68 -11.14
N TYR A 7 24.43 6.77 -11.11
CA TYR A 7 24.27 5.47 -10.47
C TYR A 7 23.91 5.59 -8.99
N LYS A 8 24.55 6.53 -8.28
CA LYS A 8 24.24 6.76 -6.87
C LYS A 8 22.82 7.29 -6.67
N GLU A 9 22.37 8.22 -7.50
CA GLU A 9 21.03 8.80 -7.40
C GLU A 9 19.94 7.75 -7.69
N ILE A 10 20.08 6.97 -8.76
CA ILE A 10 19.11 5.92 -9.10
C ILE A 10 19.10 4.80 -8.06
N ASP A 11 20.24 4.45 -7.45
CA ASP A 11 20.32 3.47 -6.36
C ASP A 11 19.58 3.93 -5.10
N LEU A 12 19.66 5.22 -4.78
CA LEU A 12 18.92 5.79 -3.64
C LEU A 12 17.41 5.72 -3.89
N ILE A 13 16.95 6.04 -5.11
CA ILE A 13 15.54 5.94 -5.48
C ILE A 13 15.09 4.47 -5.47
N GLN A 14 15.88 3.55 -6.03
CA GLN A 14 15.60 2.13 -6.03
C GLN A 14 15.52 1.56 -4.60
N SER A 15 16.37 2.05 -3.69
CA SER A 15 16.30 1.72 -2.27
C SER A 15 14.98 2.19 -1.63
N CYS A 16 14.48 3.38 -2.01
CA CYS A 16 13.15 3.84 -1.58
C CYS A 16 12.04 2.92 -2.10
N ILE A 17 12.06 2.55 -3.39
CA ILE A 17 11.09 1.62 -4.02
C ILE A 17 11.07 0.29 -3.24
N GLY A 18 12.24 -0.30 -3.00
CA GLY A 18 12.37 -1.56 -2.26
C GLY A 18 11.81 -1.48 -0.83
N ARG A 19 12.02 -0.36 -0.13
CA ARG A 19 11.44 -0.14 1.21
C ARG A 19 9.91 -0.05 1.16
N MET A 20 9.34 0.64 0.17
CA MET A 20 7.87 0.75 0.04
C MET A 20 7.23 -0.61 -0.29
N ALA A 21 7.82 -1.38 -1.20
CA ALA A 21 7.37 -2.73 -1.52
C ALA A 21 7.44 -3.65 -0.30
N LYS A 22 8.52 -3.60 0.48
CA LYS A 22 8.68 -4.36 1.73
C LYS A 22 7.64 -3.97 2.78
N ASN A 23 7.36 -2.68 2.94
CA ASN A 23 6.34 -2.20 3.87
C ASN A 23 4.93 -2.67 3.45
N SER A 24 4.60 -2.57 2.16
CA SER A 24 3.34 -3.10 1.59
C SER A 24 3.17 -4.59 1.86
N PHE A 25 4.21 -5.39 1.62
CA PHE A 25 4.19 -6.82 1.95
C PHE A 25 4.02 -7.07 3.45
N SER A 26 4.66 -6.26 4.29
CA SER A 26 4.55 -6.38 5.74
C SER A 26 3.14 -6.05 6.24
N CYS A 27 2.46 -5.06 5.65
CA CYS A 27 1.05 -4.77 5.94
C CYS A 27 0.16 -5.98 5.68
N LYS A 28 0.36 -6.67 4.57
CA LYS A 28 -0.39 -7.89 4.21
C LYS A 28 -0.18 -9.01 5.24
N GLY A 29 1.07 -9.24 5.65
CA GLY A 29 1.43 -10.25 6.65
C GLY A 29 0.88 -9.96 8.04
N TRP A 30 0.96 -8.69 8.49
CA TRP A 30 0.43 -8.28 9.79
C TRP A 30 -1.09 -8.30 9.84
N ASN A 31 -1.75 -7.93 8.74
CA ASN A 31 -3.20 -8.04 8.65
C ASN A 31 -3.65 -9.48 8.89
N LEU A 32 -3.10 -10.45 8.13
CA LEU A 32 -3.47 -11.85 8.28
C LEU A 32 -3.14 -12.41 9.67
N THR A 33 -1.97 -12.06 10.21
CA THR A 33 -1.55 -12.47 11.56
C THR A 33 -2.51 -11.97 12.64
N LEU A 34 -2.91 -10.70 12.58
CA LEU A 34 -3.85 -10.13 13.55
C LEU A 34 -5.24 -10.74 13.43
N ILE A 35 -5.74 -10.94 12.20
CA ILE A 35 -7.03 -11.60 11.99
C ILE A 35 -7.02 -13.01 12.58
N ALA A 36 -5.98 -13.80 12.29
CA ALA A 36 -5.83 -15.14 12.85
C ALA A 36 -5.71 -15.13 14.38
N GLY A 37 -4.94 -14.18 14.94
CA GLY A 37 -4.79 -13.99 16.38
C GLY A 37 -6.10 -13.64 17.07
N ILE A 38 -6.92 -12.75 16.47
CA ILE A 38 -8.26 -12.43 16.97
C ILE A 38 -9.12 -13.69 17.01
N PHE A 39 -9.16 -14.47 15.93
CA PHE A 39 -9.94 -15.72 15.92
C PHE A 39 -9.47 -16.74 16.96
N ALA A 40 -8.16 -16.83 17.21
CA ALA A 40 -7.60 -17.77 18.18
C ALA A 40 -7.84 -17.36 19.65
N LEU A 41 -7.90 -16.05 19.93
CA LEU A 41 -7.96 -15.51 21.29
C LEU A 41 -9.37 -15.10 21.73
N VAL A 42 -10.34 -15.02 20.82
CA VAL A 42 -11.72 -14.64 21.14
C VAL A 42 -12.40 -15.71 22.00
N PRO A 43 -12.85 -15.37 23.22
CA PRO A 43 -13.63 -16.27 24.06
C PRO A 43 -15.05 -16.49 23.52
N GLU A 44 -15.65 -17.64 23.84
CA GLU A 44 -16.97 -18.05 23.31
C GLU A 44 -18.14 -17.14 23.75
N ASN A 45 -17.99 -16.44 24.87
CA ASN A 45 -19.02 -15.53 25.41
C ASN A 45 -19.09 -14.18 24.69
N ILE A 46 -18.14 -13.86 23.80
CA ILE A 46 -18.17 -12.61 23.02
C ILE A 46 -19.09 -12.77 21.81
N SER A 47 -19.94 -11.76 21.57
CA SER A 47 -20.73 -11.76 20.34
C SER A 47 -19.84 -11.71 19.12
N LYS A 48 -19.93 -12.74 18.28
CA LYS A 48 -19.25 -12.83 16.97
C LYS A 48 -19.44 -11.57 16.10
N CYS A 49 -20.52 -10.81 16.28
CA CYS A 49 -20.74 -9.55 15.55
C CYS A 49 -19.68 -8.51 15.93
N TYR A 50 -19.41 -8.32 17.23
CA TYR A 50 -18.37 -7.40 17.69
C TYR A 50 -16.97 -7.81 17.20
N VAL A 51 -16.71 -9.11 17.16
CA VAL A 51 -15.45 -9.66 16.64
C VAL A 51 -15.30 -9.36 15.15
N CYS A 52 -16.34 -9.61 14.34
CA CYS A 52 -16.31 -9.29 12.91
C CYS A 52 -16.13 -7.78 12.67
N ILE A 53 -16.75 -6.92 13.47
CA ILE A 53 -16.56 -5.47 13.39
C ILE A 53 -15.11 -5.09 13.72
N ALA A 54 -14.52 -5.67 14.77
CA ALA A 54 -13.13 -5.42 15.13
C ALA A 54 -12.17 -5.84 14.01
N ILE A 55 -12.38 -7.02 13.43
CA ILE A 55 -11.61 -7.51 12.27
C ILE A 55 -11.79 -6.57 11.08
N LEU A 56 -13.00 -6.12 10.79
CA LEU A 56 -13.28 -5.19 9.69
C LEU A 56 -12.53 -3.87 9.87
N CYS A 57 -12.51 -3.32 11.09
CA CYS A 57 -11.75 -2.09 11.39
C CYS A 57 -10.24 -2.29 11.18
N VAL A 58 -9.69 -3.42 11.64
CA VAL A 58 -8.27 -3.76 11.42
C VAL A 58 -7.98 -3.87 9.93
N ASP A 59 -8.79 -4.63 9.20
CA ASP A 59 -8.62 -4.88 7.76
C ASP A 59 -8.65 -3.57 6.95
N LEU A 60 -9.62 -2.68 7.22
CA LEU A 60 -9.71 -1.37 6.56
C LEU A 60 -8.51 -0.47 6.86
N CYS A 61 -8.00 -0.47 8.10
CA CYS A 61 -6.80 0.28 8.48
C CYS A 61 -5.57 -0.22 7.71
N PHE A 62 -5.38 -1.53 7.64
CA PHE A 62 -4.28 -2.12 6.88
C PHE A 62 -4.44 -1.92 5.38
N TRP A 63 -5.66 -1.98 4.84
CA TRP A 63 -5.92 -1.72 3.43
C TRP A 63 -5.54 -0.29 3.04
N TRP A 64 -5.94 0.69 3.87
CA TRP A 64 -5.59 2.08 3.65
C TRP A 64 -4.08 2.33 3.74
N LEU A 65 -3.43 1.78 4.76
CA LEU A 65 -1.98 1.90 4.95
C LEU A 65 -1.19 1.23 3.82
N ASP A 66 -1.63 0.06 3.36
CA ASP A 66 -0.99 -0.67 2.27
C ASP A 66 -1.15 0.08 0.94
N SER A 67 -2.32 0.65 0.68
CA SER A 67 -2.54 1.52 -0.49
C SER A 67 -1.63 2.75 -0.50
N TYR A 68 -1.29 3.29 0.67
CA TYR A 68 -0.35 4.40 0.81
C TYR A 68 1.07 3.99 0.41
N PHE A 69 1.56 2.84 0.88
CA PHE A 69 2.90 2.36 0.50
C PHE A 69 2.99 2.05 -0.99
N LEU A 70 1.95 1.44 -1.57
CA LEU A 70 1.89 1.17 -3.00
C LEU A 70 1.83 2.47 -3.84
N LEU A 71 1.13 3.51 -3.35
CA LEU A 71 1.13 4.82 -3.99
C LEU A 71 2.53 5.46 -3.97
N LEU A 72 3.23 5.39 -2.84
CA LEU A 72 4.60 5.91 -2.74
C LEU A 72 5.56 5.16 -3.68
N GLU A 73 5.43 3.83 -3.77
CA GLU A 73 6.21 3.02 -4.71
C GLU A 73 6.02 3.51 -6.16
N GLN A 74 4.76 3.72 -6.58
CA GLN A 74 4.44 4.24 -7.91
C GLN A 74 5.09 5.61 -8.16
N LYS A 75 4.99 6.53 -7.20
CA LYS A 75 5.64 7.85 -7.30
C LYS A 75 7.15 7.77 -7.40
N TYR A 76 7.78 6.85 -6.66
CA TYR A 76 9.22 6.64 -6.76
C TYR A 76 9.62 6.03 -8.10
N ARG A 77 8.81 5.15 -8.69
CA ARG A 77 9.04 4.63 -10.05
C ARG A 77 8.94 5.73 -11.11
N ASP A 78 7.94 6.61 -10.99
CA ASP A 78 7.80 7.76 -11.88
C ASP A 78 9.00 8.72 -11.78
N LYS A 79 9.46 8.98 -10.54
CA LYS A 79 10.67 9.76 -10.28
C LYS A 79 11.92 9.08 -10.85
N TYR A 80 12.04 7.76 -10.73
CA TYR A 80 13.16 6.98 -11.29
C TYR A 80 13.25 7.16 -12.81
N GLU A 81 12.11 7.03 -13.51
CA GLU A 81 12.01 7.26 -14.96
C GLU A 81 12.37 8.71 -15.33
N TRP A 82 11.87 9.69 -14.55
CA TRP A 82 12.19 11.10 -14.75
C TRP A 82 13.68 11.40 -14.60
N VAL A 83 14.33 10.88 -13.55
CA VAL A 83 15.75 11.09 -13.29
C VAL A 83 16.56 10.58 -14.47
N ILE A 84 16.36 9.33 -14.90
CA ILE A 84 17.10 8.77 -16.05
C ILE A 84 16.99 9.68 -17.28
N LYS A 85 15.77 10.12 -17.62
CA LYS A 85 15.55 10.96 -18.81
C LYS A 85 16.23 12.33 -18.68
N LYS A 86 16.01 13.04 -17.58
CA LYS A 86 16.53 14.42 -17.38
C LYS A 86 18.03 14.48 -17.20
N ARG A 87 18.60 13.45 -16.58
CA ARG A 87 20.05 13.30 -16.45
C ARG A 87 20.74 13.08 -17.79
N LEU A 88 20.12 12.34 -18.72
CA LEU A 88 20.61 12.19 -20.10
C LEU A 88 20.54 13.51 -20.88
N GLU A 89 19.56 14.36 -20.60
CA GLU A 89 19.43 15.71 -21.16
C GLU A 89 20.42 16.73 -20.54
N GLY A 90 21.24 16.33 -19.56
CA GLY A 90 22.22 17.19 -18.89
C GLY A 90 21.64 18.10 -17.81
N ASN A 91 20.38 17.90 -17.40
CA ASN A 91 19.76 18.66 -16.31
C ASN A 91 20.24 18.11 -14.95
N ASN A 92 20.71 19.00 -14.07
CA ASN A 92 21.18 18.69 -12.71
C ASN A 92 20.25 19.24 -11.59
N GLU A 93 19.07 19.73 -11.93
CA GLU A 93 18.07 20.19 -10.96
C GLU A 93 17.60 19.02 -10.09
N PHE A 94 17.27 19.34 -8.83
CA PHE A 94 16.78 18.38 -7.84
C PHE A 94 17.68 17.15 -7.64
N LEU A 95 19.00 17.33 -7.81
CA LEU A 95 19.97 16.26 -7.60
C LEU A 95 19.86 15.69 -6.19
N TYR A 96 19.67 14.37 -6.11
CA TYR A 96 19.44 13.64 -4.86
C TYR A 96 18.15 14.00 -4.10
N ASP A 97 17.17 14.62 -4.77
CA ASP A 97 15.85 14.83 -4.19
C ASP A 97 15.08 13.50 -4.11
N LEU A 98 14.86 13.02 -2.89
CA LEU A 98 14.11 11.80 -2.60
C LEU A 98 12.66 12.06 -2.16
N ASN A 99 12.17 13.30 -2.29
CA ASN A 99 10.80 13.64 -1.92
C ASN A 99 9.83 13.12 -2.98
N PRO A 100 8.96 12.13 -2.68
CA PRO A 100 8.05 11.54 -3.65
C PRO A 100 6.90 12.47 -4.04
N TYR A 101 6.73 13.60 -3.34
CA TYR A 101 5.71 14.61 -3.63
C TYR A 101 6.24 15.80 -4.44
N ASN A 102 7.52 15.77 -4.84
CA ASN A 102 8.06 16.80 -5.71
C ASN A 102 7.46 16.66 -7.13
N LYS A 103 6.46 17.49 -7.44
CA LYS A 103 5.74 17.46 -8.72
C LYS A 103 6.62 17.82 -9.93
N ASN A 104 7.74 18.50 -9.72
CA ASN A 104 8.66 18.87 -10.79
C ASN A 104 9.50 17.69 -11.30
N MET A 105 9.46 16.54 -10.59
CA MET A 105 10.23 15.34 -10.90
C MET A 105 9.37 14.19 -11.43
N ASN A 106 8.31 14.51 -12.18
CA ASN A 106 7.44 13.53 -12.84
C ASN A 106 7.41 13.81 -14.35
N LEU A 107 7.43 12.77 -15.18
CA LEU A 107 7.36 12.91 -16.63
C LEU A 107 5.95 13.28 -17.10
N GLU A 108 4.94 12.68 -16.48
CA GLU A 108 3.53 12.89 -16.73
C GLU A 108 2.79 12.81 -15.40
N ASP A 109 1.72 13.59 -15.25
CA ASP A 109 0.81 13.43 -14.12
C ASP A 109 -0.06 12.19 -14.35
N LYS A 110 0.39 11.03 -13.85
CA LYS A 110 -0.35 9.76 -13.94
C LYS A 110 -1.63 9.76 -13.08
N GLY A 111 -1.95 10.87 -12.40
CA GLY A 111 -3.15 10.99 -11.56
C GLY A 111 -3.14 9.97 -10.43
N CYS A 112 -1.96 9.64 -9.92
CA CYS A 112 -1.76 8.64 -8.87
C CYS A 112 -2.44 9.12 -7.58
N ASN A 113 -3.58 8.52 -7.26
CA ASN A 113 -4.38 8.81 -6.08
C ASN A 113 -4.48 7.57 -5.19
N GLN A 114 -4.42 7.75 -3.88
CA GLN A 114 -4.48 6.66 -2.91
C GLN A 114 -5.77 5.84 -3.04
N PHE A 115 -6.91 6.48 -3.30
CA PHE A 115 -8.17 5.77 -3.55
C PHE A 115 -8.08 4.85 -4.77
N LYS A 116 -7.54 5.35 -5.89
CA LYS A 116 -7.34 4.55 -7.11
C LYS A 116 -6.41 3.36 -6.83
N THR A 117 -5.39 3.57 -5.99
CA THR A 117 -4.46 2.52 -5.58
C THR A 117 -5.11 1.51 -4.63
N ALA A 118 -5.96 1.95 -3.70
CA ALA A 118 -6.71 1.07 -2.80
C ALA A 118 -7.60 0.10 -3.57
N PHE A 119 -8.27 0.57 -4.62
CA PHE A 119 -9.11 -0.25 -5.52
C PHE A 119 -8.32 -0.88 -6.68
N SER A 120 -7.00 -0.98 -6.58
CA SER A 120 -6.18 -1.62 -7.61
C SER A 120 -6.38 -3.13 -7.69
N ARG A 121 -6.04 -3.72 -8.84
CA ARG A 121 -6.17 -5.16 -9.10
C ARG A 121 -5.41 -6.05 -8.11
N THR A 122 -4.38 -5.52 -7.44
CA THR A 122 -3.55 -6.26 -6.50
C THR A 122 -4.10 -6.24 -5.07
N LEU A 123 -4.64 -5.10 -4.63
CA LEU A 123 -5.17 -4.95 -3.26
C LEU A 123 -6.63 -5.40 -3.13
N LEU A 124 -7.44 -5.16 -4.16
CA LEU A 124 -8.89 -5.40 -4.11
C LEU A 124 -9.25 -6.88 -3.82
N PRO A 125 -8.64 -7.89 -4.45
CA PRO A 125 -9.01 -9.29 -4.16
C PRO A 125 -8.67 -9.70 -2.73
N MET A 126 -7.56 -9.19 -2.19
CA MET A 126 -7.08 -9.58 -0.86
C MET A 126 -7.93 -8.97 0.25
N TYR A 127 -8.04 -7.64 0.30
CA TYR A 127 -8.80 -6.95 1.35
C TYR A 127 -10.31 -7.04 1.08
N GLY A 128 -10.74 -6.86 -0.17
CA GLY A 128 -12.15 -7.02 -0.55
C GLY A 128 -12.68 -8.43 -0.31
N GLY A 129 -11.86 -9.47 -0.51
CA GLY A 129 -12.23 -10.85 -0.21
C GLY A 129 -12.51 -11.06 1.28
N ILE A 130 -11.68 -10.52 2.17
CA ILE A 130 -11.88 -10.57 3.62
C ILE A 130 -13.18 -9.88 4.01
N ILE A 131 -13.43 -8.67 3.49
CA ILE A 131 -14.66 -7.92 3.73
C ILE A 131 -15.90 -8.71 3.30
N ILE A 132 -15.87 -9.33 2.11
CA ILE A 132 -16.99 -10.15 1.61
C ILE A 132 -17.27 -11.32 2.57
N VAL A 133 -16.23 -12.03 3.01
CA VAL A 133 -16.38 -13.14 3.96
C VAL A 133 -16.99 -12.66 5.28
N LEU A 134 -16.55 -11.52 5.81
CA LEU A 134 -17.10 -10.96 7.05
C LEU A 134 -18.58 -10.57 6.90
N ILE A 135 -18.97 -9.96 5.77
CA ILE A 135 -20.36 -9.59 5.50
C ILE A 135 -21.26 -10.84 5.41
N VAL A 136 -20.80 -11.90 4.76
CA VAL A 136 -21.53 -13.18 4.68
C VAL A 136 -21.73 -13.75 6.09
N ILE A 137 -20.70 -13.76 6.94
CA ILE A 137 -20.81 -14.25 8.32
C ILE A 137 -21.83 -13.44 9.14
N ILE A 138 -21.79 -12.11 9.02
CA ILE A 138 -22.71 -11.21 9.74
C ILE A 138 -24.16 -11.44 9.29
N THR A 139 -24.41 -11.48 7.98
CA THR A 139 -25.77 -11.64 7.41
C THR A 139 -26.38 -13.00 7.72
N VAL A 140 -25.61 -14.09 7.64
CA VAL A 140 -26.07 -15.43 8.04
C VAL A 140 -26.45 -15.46 9.52
N LYS A 141 -25.65 -14.85 10.39
CA LYS A 141 -25.94 -14.81 11.82
C LYS A 141 -27.18 -13.97 12.16
N LEU A 142 -27.38 -12.84 11.49
CA LEU A 142 -28.58 -12.01 11.68
C LEU A 142 -29.85 -12.74 11.27
N LYS A 143 -29.80 -13.50 10.17
CA LYS A 143 -30.96 -14.26 9.67
C LYS A 143 -31.33 -15.46 10.54
N GLY A 144 -30.37 -16.06 11.25
CA GLY A 144 -30.63 -17.13 12.21
C GLY A 144 -31.19 -16.68 13.56
N HIS A 145 -31.37 -15.37 13.77
CA HIS A 145 -31.90 -14.79 15.00
C HIS A 145 -33.33 -14.23 14.84
N MET A 146 -33.90 -14.29 13.61
CA MET A 146 -35.30 -14.03 13.26
C MET A 146 -36.01 -15.35 13.01
#